data_AF-A0ABC8DF79-F1
#
_entry.id   AF-A0ABC8DF79-F1
#
_cell.length_a   1.000
_cell.length_b   1.000
_cell.length_c   1.000
_cell.angle_alpha   90.00
_cell.angle_beta   90.00
_cell.angle_gamma   90.00
#
_symmetry.space_group_name_H-M   'P 1'
#
loop_
_entity.id
_entity.type
_entity.pdbx_description
1 polymer ?
#
loop_
_entity_poly.entity_id
_entity_poly.type
_entity_poly.pdbx_seq_one_letter_code
_entity_poly.pdbx_strand_id
1 'polypeptide(L)'
;MYHTLKPIMAAALCVGLFSAAAPAHAETHDRDVIVVYKNQNGKESAIDSGADVEQTYQHLPAVAVSADSQTVKDLKQDPDILYVEDNVSFQAAGGSDIRPLSAAQSSSYALPQWDIEPTQVKQAWKEGLTGKKVKVAVIDSGIYPHDDLSIAGGYSAVSYTSSYKDDNGHGTHVAGIIAAKHDGYGIDGIAPDVRLYAVKALDRKGAGDLKSLLKAIDWSIANKMDIINMSLGTNADSKILHDAVDKAYKKGIVIVAAAGNDGNKKPVNYPGAYSSVTPVSASTEKNGLAAFSTTGKQIEFAAPGTNITSTYLNQMYATADGTSQAAPHVTGMFALLRQKYPEETNTQLRQQMQQNVKDLGAPGRDSRFGYGLVQYHVKQKSYAERAVIKAEKTKKQADINQAKTAVSKLSKSKGKTALESRINKVQTARNVTDARDKVRTAEKQKKKTAVNAAQSAIRKLPAGSEKKGLQKRLNAVNSSLLKTAEASVKQAEKKTSEASTAKAQKAVSEIQPGKEKNALEKRLDRIKDKLNRQQARDKVKTAEKTKTKKAKSAAQTAVSRLKPSAEKTSLQKRVRAIRVK
;
A
#
# COMPACT_ATOMS: atom_id res chain seq x y z
N MET A 1 58.18 93.88 -42.31
CA MET A 1 58.85 93.81 -40.99
C MET A 1 59.24 92.35 -40.80
N TYR A 2 60.51 91.95 -40.99
CA TYR A 2 61.62 92.05 -40.01
C TYR A 2 61.23 91.36 -38.68
N HIS A 3 61.85 90.29 -38.16
CA HIS A 3 63.01 89.43 -38.51
C HIS A 3 62.64 87.94 -38.19
N THR A 4 63.37 86.83 -38.48
CA THR A 4 64.69 86.52 -39.10
C THR A 4 64.64 85.10 -39.75
N LEU A 5 65.77 84.54 -40.22
CA LEU A 5 65.93 83.11 -40.57
C LEU A 5 67.18 82.48 -39.92
N LYS A 6 67.08 81.16 -39.61
CA LYS A 6 68.17 80.15 -39.50
C LYS A 6 69.16 80.25 -38.31
N PRO A 7 69.92 79.18 -37.97
CA PRO A 7 70.03 77.87 -38.64
C PRO A 7 69.71 76.62 -37.80
N ILE A 8 69.76 75.48 -38.51
CA ILE A 8 69.67 74.09 -38.03
C ILE A 8 70.85 73.74 -37.11
N MET A 9 70.59 72.97 -36.05
CA MET A 9 71.61 72.11 -35.43
C MET A 9 71.01 70.72 -35.19
N ALA A 10 71.65 69.69 -35.71
CA ALA A 10 71.21 68.30 -35.54
C ALA A 10 71.67 67.77 -34.17
N ALA A 11 70.76 67.17 -33.42
CA ALA A 11 71.05 66.45 -32.18
C ALA A 11 70.68 64.97 -32.34
N ALA A 12 71.50 64.09 -31.76
CA ALA A 12 71.51 62.68 -32.08
C ALA A 12 70.33 61.87 -31.51
N LEU A 13 70.10 60.74 -32.17
CA LEU A 13 69.11 59.72 -31.83
C LEU A 13 69.37 59.08 -30.46
N CYS A 14 68.50 59.32 -29.47
CA CYS A 14 68.39 58.50 -28.27
C CYS A 14 66.91 58.22 -27.96
N VAL A 15 66.40 57.10 -28.47
CA VAL A 15 65.05 56.60 -28.13
C VAL A 15 65.10 56.00 -26.73
N GLY A 16 64.92 56.84 -25.71
CA GLY A 16 64.71 56.42 -24.33
C GLY A 16 63.30 55.87 -24.17
N LEU A 17 63.12 54.56 -24.38
CA LEU A 17 61.91 53.84 -24.00
C LEU A 17 61.77 53.82 -22.47
N PHE A 18 61.16 54.87 -21.91
CA PHE A 18 60.62 54.81 -20.56
C PHE A 18 59.41 53.87 -20.56
N SER A 19 59.68 52.58 -20.43
CA SER A 19 58.68 51.60 -20.06
C SER A 19 58.26 51.90 -18.62
N ALA A 20 57.21 52.71 -18.47
CA ALA A 20 56.44 52.75 -17.24
C ALA A 20 55.75 51.39 -17.11
N ALA A 21 56.46 50.43 -16.51
CA ALA A 21 55.87 49.19 -16.05
C ALA A 21 54.86 49.55 -14.95
N ALA A 22 53.61 49.77 -15.36
CA ALA A 22 52.49 49.62 -14.45
C ALA A 22 52.67 48.27 -13.74
N PRO A 23 52.47 48.20 -12.41
CA PRO A 23 52.55 46.92 -11.71
C PRO A 23 51.60 45.97 -12.41
N ALA A 24 52.10 44.78 -12.78
CA ALA A 24 51.23 43.74 -13.29
C ALA A 24 50.17 43.49 -12.21
N HIS A 25 48.93 43.87 -12.49
CA HIS A 25 47.80 43.41 -11.71
C HIS A 25 47.82 41.89 -11.82
N ALA A 26 48.27 41.23 -10.75
CA ALA A 26 48.05 39.81 -10.59
C ALA A 26 46.55 39.59 -10.72
N GLU A 27 46.12 38.70 -11.61
CA GLU A 27 44.70 38.36 -11.73
C GLU A 27 44.23 37.83 -10.37
N THR A 28 43.45 38.65 -9.67
CA THR A 28 42.76 38.25 -8.45
C THR A 28 41.63 37.33 -8.87
N HIS A 29 41.94 36.03 -8.99
CA HIS A 29 40.91 35.02 -9.10
C HIS A 29 40.15 34.97 -7.77
N ASP A 30 38.97 35.59 -7.77
CA ASP A 30 38.03 35.51 -6.67
C ASP A 30 37.61 34.05 -6.45
N ARG A 31 37.36 33.71 -5.18
CA ARG A 31 37.04 32.36 -4.75
C ARG A 31 35.72 32.36 -4.00
N ASP A 32 34.81 31.53 -4.47
CA ASP A 32 33.58 31.21 -3.74
C ASP A 32 33.92 30.41 -2.48
N VAL A 33 33.61 30.97 -1.32
CA VAL A 33 33.84 30.36 -0.02
C VAL A 33 32.61 30.46 0.88
N ILE A 34 32.47 29.51 1.80
CA ILE A 34 31.48 29.57 2.87
C ILE A 34 32.16 30.06 4.15
N VAL A 35 31.78 31.25 4.60
CA VAL A 35 32.23 31.86 5.84
C VAL A 35 31.26 31.47 6.95
N VAL A 36 31.76 30.85 8.02
CA VAL A 36 30.95 30.39 9.16
C VAL A 36 31.31 31.21 10.38
N TYR A 37 30.34 31.91 10.98
CA TYR A 37 30.56 32.90 12.05
C TYR A 37 30.12 32.42 13.44
N LYS A 38 30.72 32.99 14.49
CA LYS A 38 30.44 32.67 15.91
C LYS A 38 29.15 33.34 16.40
N ASN A 39 28.92 34.59 15.99
CA ASN A 39 27.94 35.50 16.56
C ASN A 39 27.51 36.56 15.52
N GLN A 40 26.78 37.59 15.97
CA GLN A 40 26.29 38.66 15.10
C GLN A 40 27.42 39.55 14.55
N ASN A 41 28.44 39.86 15.35
CA ASN A 41 29.61 40.61 14.88
C ASN A 41 30.30 39.89 13.72
N GLY A 42 30.59 38.59 13.85
CA GLY A 42 31.23 37.82 12.78
C GLY A 42 30.36 37.68 11.52
N LYS A 43 29.03 37.80 11.65
CA LYS A 43 28.14 37.90 10.49
C LYS A 43 28.28 39.26 9.79
N GLU A 44 28.38 40.34 10.56
CA GLU A 44 28.62 41.69 10.06
C GLU A 44 30.01 41.78 9.40
N SER A 45 31.08 41.33 10.08
CA SER A 45 32.42 41.18 9.48
C SER A 45 32.40 40.43 8.15
N ALA A 46 31.66 39.32 8.05
CA ALA A 46 31.61 38.54 6.83
C ALA A 46 30.90 39.27 5.66
N ILE A 47 29.85 40.05 5.96
CA ILE A 47 29.07 40.81 4.97
C ILE A 47 29.80 42.09 4.57
N ASP A 48 30.41 42.79 5.52
CA ASP A 48 31.07 44.09 5.32
C ASP A 48 32.56 43.96 4.95
N SER A 49 33.05 42.73 4.73
CA SER A 49 34.45 42.41 4.39
C SER A 49 34.95 42.96 3.05
N GLY A 50 34.07 43.52 2.22
CA GLY A 50 34.35 43.88 0.83
C GLY A 50 34.23 42.71 -0.16
N ALA A 51 33.87 41.52 0.31
CA ALA A 51 33.53 40.38 -0.54
C ALA A 51 32.11 40.49 -1.13
N ASP A 52 31.90 39.91 -2.31
CA ASP A 52 30.58 39.85 -2.94
C ASP A 52 29.70 38.80 -2.23
N VAL A 53 28.70 39.25 -1.48
CA VAL A 53 27.77 38.38 -0.74
C VAL A 53 26.77 37.71 -1.70
N GLU A 54 27.02 36.45 -2.02
CA GLU A 54 26.18 35.67 -2.92
C GLU A 54 24.95 35.08 -2.25
N GLN A 55 25.09 34.58 -0.99
CA GLN A 55 24.00 33.83 -0.37
C GLN A 55 24.04 33.83 1.18
N THR A 56 22.91 34.18 1.79
CA THR A 56 22.71 34.08 3.25
C THR A 56 21.72 32.97 3.62
N TYR A 57 21.91 32.34 4.78
CA TYR A 57 21.06 31.26 5.30
C TYR A 57 20.28 31.72 6.53
N GLN A 58 19.04 31.23 6.70
CA GLN A 58 18.15 31.61 7.80
C GLN A 58 18.45 30.84 9.09
N HIS A 59 18.80 29.55 8.96
CA HIS A 59 19.01 28.65 10.09
C HIS A 59 20.48 28.22 10.27
N LEU A 60 21.40 28.65 9.42
CA LEU A 60 22.84 28.33 9.49
C LEU A 60 23.64 29.59 9.82
N PRO A 61 24.64 29.54 10.71
CA PRO A 61 25.50 30.68 11.04
C PRO A 61 26.58 30.86 9.98
N ALA A 62 26.16 31.06 8.72
CA ALA A 62 27.03 31.11 7.56
C ALA A 62 26.57 32.14 6.53
N VAL A 63 27.49 32.50 5.64
CA VAL A 63 27.27 33.27 4.41
C VAL A 63 28.19 32.72 3.32
N ALA A 64 27.70 32.61 2.09
CA ALA A 64 28.53 32.35 0.91
C ALA A 64 28.93 33.70 0.29
N VAL A 65 30.22 33.84 0.01
CA VAL A 65 30.80 35.04 -0.59
C VAL A 65 31.77 34.65 -1.70
N SER A 66 31.89 35.48 -2.73
CA SER A 66 33.02 35.44 -3.65
C SER A 66 34.04 36.49 -3.23
N ALA A 67 35.29 36.09 -3.01
CA ALA A 67 36.28 36.92 -2.33
C ALA A 67 37.71 36.66 -2.84
N ASP A 68 38.52 37.71 -2.91
CA ASP A 68 39.92 37.59 -3.30
C ASP A 68 40.76 36.81 -2.27
N SER A 69 42.01 36.50 -2.65
CA SER A 69 42.91 35.71 -1.79
C SER A 69 43.41 36.44 -0.54
N GLN A 70 43.19 37.75 -0.41
CA GLN A 70 43.56 38.51 0.79
C GLN A 70 42.39 38.58 1.77
N THR A 71 41.21 38.94 1.28
CA THR A 71 39.93 38.96 1.98
C THR A 71 39.65 37.61 2.65
N VAL A 72 39.88 36.49 1.95
CA VAL A 72 39.74 35.14 2.54
C VAL A 72 40.76 34.85 3.66
N LYS A 73 41.95 35.47 3.66
CA LYS A 73 42.90 35.36 4.78
C LYS A 73 42.44 36.19 5.97
N ASP A 74 41.96 37.40 5.72
CA ASP A 74 41.53 38.34 6.75
C ASP A 74 40.29 37.80 7.47
N LEU A 75 39.31 37.27 6.73
CA LEU A 75 38.17 36.51 7.26
C LEU A 75 38.58 35.26 8.06
N LYS A 76 39.72 34.63 7.75
CA LYS A 76 40.25 33.49 8.53
C LYS A 76 41.00 33.92 9.80
N GLN A 77 41.36 35.20 9.93
CA GLN A 77 42.01 35.77 11.11
C GLN A 77 41.03 36.49 12.05
N ASP A 78 39.86 36.88 11.55
CA ASP A 78 38.80 37.52 12.33
C ASP A 78 38.39 36.67 13.55
N PRO A 79 38.43 37.22 14.78
CA PRO A 79 38.18 36.49 16.01
C PRO A 79 36.71 36.10 16.23
N ASP A 80 35.77 36.66 15.47
CA ASP A 80 34.34 36.34 15.46
C ASP A 80 33.95 35.37 14.33
N ILE A 81 34.86 35.00 13.43
CA ILE A 81 34.69 33.90 12.47
C ILE A 81 35.11 32.56 13.10
N LEU A 82 34.36 31.48 12.81
CA LEU A 82 34.69 30.10 13.23
C LEU A 82 35.68 29.45 12.27
N TYR A 83 35.39 29.50 10.97
CA TYR A 83 36.24 29.02 9.87
C TYR A 83 35.68 29.49 8.52
N VAL A 84 36.50 29.36 7.49
CA VAL A 84 36.11 29.56 6.09
C VAL A 84 36.54 28.33 5.29
N GLU A 85 35.59 27.68 4.61
CA GLU A 85 35.82 26.52 3.74
C GLU A 85 35.38 26.81 2.30
N ASP A 86 35.98 26.11 1.32
CA ASP A 86 35.77 26.39 -0.10
C ASP A 86 34.37 25.89 -0.58
N ASN A 87 33.78 26.54 -1.60
CA ASN A 87 32.50 26.12 -2.18
C ASN A 87 32.66 24.81 -3.00
N VAL A 88 32.45 23.66 -2.34
CA VAL A 88 32.59 22.32 -2.94
C VAL A 88 31.52 22.04 -3.99
N SER A 89 31.92 21.44 -5.13
CA SER A 89 31.00 21.00 -6.19
C SER A 89 30.31 19.66 -5.88
N PHE A 90 29.07 19.54 -6.36
CA PHE A 90 28.20 18.36 -6.29
C PHE A 90 27.71 17.96 -7.68
N GLN A 91 27.35 16.69 -7.86
CA GLN A 91 26.78 16.17 -9.10
C GLN A 91 25.58 15.26 -8.80
N ALA A 92 24.56 15.28 -9.66
CA ALA A 92 23.52 14.25 -9.72
C ALA A 92 24.17 12.86 -9.88
N ALA A 93 23.93 11.95 -8.94
CA ALA A 93 24.58 10.63 -8.99
C ALA A 93 24.04 9.86 -10.21
N GLY A 94 24.87 9.50 -11.18
CA GLY A 94 24.42 8.70 -12.34
C GLY A 94 23.53 9.45 -13.36
N GLY A 95 23.50 10.78 -13.32
CA GLY A 95 22.70 11.58 -14.26
C GLY A 95 23.11 11.47 -15.74
N SER A 96 24.22 10.79 -16.06
CA SER A 96 24.72 10.62 -17.43
C SER A 96 24.00 9.55 -18.26
N ASP A 97 23.37 8.57 -17.62
CA ASP A 97 22.83 7.37 -18.28
C ASP A 97 21.29 7.30 -18.29
N ILE A 98 20.62 8.46 -18.20
CA ILE A 98 19.16 8.53 -18.35
C ILE A 98 18.80 8.37 -19.84
N ARG A 99 18.04 7.32 -20.15
CA ARG A 99 17.66 6.91 -21.51
C ARG A 99 16.16 7.17 -21.74
N PRO A 100 15.76 8.25 -22.43
CA PRO A 100 14.36 8.52 -22.73
C PRO A 100 13.73 7.37 -23.53
N LEU A 101 12.50 6.99 -23.17
CA LEU A 101 11.71 6.07 -23.96
C LEU A 101 11.25 6.76 -25.25
N SER A 102 10.91 5.97 -26.29
CA SER A 102 10.29 6.54 -27.49
C SER A 102 8.91 7.13 -27.18
N ALA A 103 8.41 8.03 -28.03
CA ALA A 103 7.08 8.63 -27.88
C ALA A 103 5.97 7.55 -27.87
N ALA A 104 6.11 6.50 -28.69
CA ALA A 104 5.17 5.37 -28.74
C ALA A 104 5.19 4.51 -27.46
N GLN A 105 6.32 4.42 -26.77
CA GLN A 105 6.39 3.76 -25.46
C GLN A 105 5.80 4.66 -24.37
N SER A 106 6.10 5.96 -24.41
CA SER A 106 5.60 6.95 -23.42
C SER A 106 4.09 7.17 -23.50
N SER A 107 3.43 6.82 -24.60
CA SER A 107 1.97 6.83 -24.72
C SER A 107 1.29 5.55 -24.21
N SER A 108 2.04 4.59 -23.63
CA SER A 108 1.44 3.42 -22.97
C SER A 108 0.64 3.82 -21.73
N TYR A 109 -0.53 3.20 -21.54
CA TYR A 109 -1.32 3.38 -20.32
C TYR A 109 -0.61 2.87 -19.07
N ALA A 110 0.22 1.83 -19.18
CA ALA A 110 1.02 1.34 -18.06
C ALA A 110 2.41 0.94 -18.56
N LEU A 111 3.45 1.39 -17.86
CA LEU A 111 4.83 1.04 -18.16
C LEU A 111 5.33 -0.10 -17.25
N PRO A 112 6.22 -1.00 -17.74
CA PRO A 112 6.79 -2.05 -16.91
C PRO A 112 7.70 -1.47 -15.81
N GLN A 113 7.35 -1.74 -14.55
CA GLN A 113 8.17 -1.44 -13.37
C GLN A 113 8.47 -2.73 -12.60
N TRP A 114 9.72 -3.20 -12.68
CA TRP A 114 10.14 -4.40 -11.96
C TRP A 114 10.28 -4.12 -10.46
N ASP A 115 10.59 -2.88 -10.10
CA ASP A 115 10.95 -2.33 -8.79
C ASP A 115 9.80 -2.26 -7.76
N ILE A 116 8.56 -2.20 -8.24
CA ILE A 116 7.35 -2.20 -7.40
C ILE A 116 7.10 -3.52 -6.67
N GLU A 117 7.45 -4.66 -7.29
CA GLU A 117 7.27 -5.98 -6.66
C GLU A 117 8.28 -6.27 -5.53
N PRO A 118 9.62 -6.08 -5.70
CA PRO A 118 10.59 -6.32 -4.65
C PRO A 118 10.46 -5.35 -3.47
N THR A 119 9.88 -4.16 -3.63
CA THR A 119 9.56 -3.27 -2.50
C THR A 119 8.28 -3.66 -1.75
N GLN A 120 7.51 -4.65 -2.24
CA GLN A 120 6.21 -5.09 -1.70
C GLN A 120 5.17 -3.96 -1.50
N VAL A 121 5.37 -2.79 -2.12
CA VAL A 121 4.64 -1.55 -1.82
C VAL A 121 3.13 -1.65 -2.07
N LYS A 122 2.71 -2.52 -3.01
CA LYS A 122 1.31 -2.90 -3.26
C LYS A 122 0.56 -3.35 -2.00
N GLN A 123 1.25 -3.80 -0.94
CA GLN A 123 0.64 -4.11 0.36
C GLN A 123 0.32 -2.84 1.18
N ALA A 124 1.14 -1.80 1.10
CA ALA A 124 0.90 -0.51 1.75
C ALA A 124 -0.33 0.18 1.15
N TRP A 125 -0.42 0.24 -0.19
CA TRP A 125 -1.56 0.82 -0.90
C TRP A 125 -2.88 0.11 -0.54
N LYS A 126 -2.86 -1.22 -0.41
CA LYS A 126 -4.00 -2.03 0.09
C LYS A 126 -4.38 -1.76 1.55
N GLU A 127 -3.48 -1.22 2.36
CA GLU A 127 -3.76 -0.72 3.71
C GLU A 127 -4.17 0.77 3.75
N GLY A 128 -4.25 1.44 2.59
CA GLY A 128 -4.58 2.87 2.48
C GLY A 128 -3.40 3.81 2.79
N LEU A 129 -2.17 3.28 2.78
CA LEU A 129 -0.96 4.05 2.92
C LEU A 129 -0.41 4.39 1.54
N THR A 130 -0.28 5.68 1.26
CA THR A 130 0.14 6.24 -0.03
C THR A 130 0.99 7.51 0.12
N GLY A 131 1.37 7.90 1.35
CA GLY A 131 2.13 9.12 1.64
C GLY A 131 1.27 10.33 2.02
N LYS A 132 -0.06 10.17 2.14
CA LYS A 132 -1.00 11.27 2.40
C LYS A 132 -0.56 12.17 3.55
N LYS A 133 -0.54 13.48 3.26
CA LYS A 133 -0.15 14.60 4.14
C LYS A 133 1.34 14.74 4.45
N VAL A 134 2.19 13.77 4.09
CA VAL A 134 3.65 13.86 4.28
C VAL A 134 4.26 14.80 3.25
N LYS A 135 5.15 15.69 3.67
CA LYS A 135 5.91 16.59 2.80
C LYS A 135 7.27 16.00 2.46
N VAL A 136 7.56 15.88 1.17
CA VAL A 136 8.85 15.39 0.67
C VAL A 136 9.50 16.47 -0.18
N ALA A 137 10.69 16.92 0.22
CA ALA A 137 11.54 17.78 -0.61
C ALA A 137 12.50 16.93 -1.43
N VAL A 138 12.48 17.12 -2.75
CA VAL A 138 13.45 16.56 -3.70
C VAL A 138 14.49 17.63 -3.98
N ILE A 139 15.66 17.54 -3.33
CA ILE A 139 16.79 18.44 -3.55
C ILE A 139 17.61 17.90 -4.72
N ASP A 140 17.42 18.47 -5.90
CA ASP A 140 17.88 17.91 -7.17
C ASP A 140 17.90 18.98 -8.29
N SER A 141 17.74 18.63 -9.57
CA SER A 141 17.65 19.55 -10.72
C SER A 141 16.31 20.27 -10.88
N GLY A 142 15.37 20.09 -9.95
CA GLY A 142 13.99 20.58 -10.04
C GLY A 142 13.01 19.47 -10.42
N ILE A 143 11.75 19.81 -10.69
CA ILE A 143 10.74 18.84 -11.18
C ILE A 143 9.96 19.46 -12.35
N TYR A 144 9.85 18.75 -13.46
CA TYR A 144 9.01 19.14 -14.60
C TYR A 144 7.53 18.92 -14.27
N PRO A 145 6.60 19.82 -14.67
CA PRO A 145 5.16 19.65 -14.47
C PRO A 145 4.61 18.53 -15.38
N HIS A 146 4.81 17.29 -14.96
CA HIS A 146 4.40 16.07 -15.64
C HIS A 146 2.96 15.67 -15.28
N ASP A 147 2.17 15.15 -16.23
CA ASP A 147 0.76 14.78 -15.97
C ASP A 147 0.64 13.63 -14.96
N ASP A 148 1.66 12.78 -14.87
CA ASP A 148 1.78 11.71 -13.87
C ASP A 148 2.28 12.22 -12.49
N LEU A 149 2.48 13.53 -12.29
CA LEU A 149 2.95 14.10 -11.01
C LEU A 149 1.96 15.10 -10.40
N SER A 150 2.08 15.28 -9.08
CA SER A 150 1.35 16.30 -8.32
C SER A 150 2.33 17.14 -7.49
N ILE A 151 2.83 18.23 -8.07
CA ILE A 151 3.82 19.10 -7.42
C ILE A 151 3.09 20.08 -6.49
N ALA A 152 3.39 20.04 -5.18
CA ALA A 152 2.77 20.87 -4.15
C ALA A 152 3.42 22.26 -4.01
N GLY A 153 4.56 22.49 -4.64
CA GLY A 153 5.31 23.75 -4.66
C GLY A 153 6.81 23.49 -4.87
N GLY A 154 7.63 24.52 -4.65
CA GLY A 154 9.08 24.37 -4.78
C GLY A 154 9.87 25.64 -4.52
N TYR A 155 11.19 25.53 -4.69
CA TYR A 155 12.16 26.61 -4.55
C TYR A 155 13.36 26.35 -5.47
N SER A 156 14.00 27.42 -5.94
CA SER A 156 15.25 27.36 -6.68
C SER A 156 16.35 28.01 -5.85
N ALA A 157 17.40 27.24 -5.56
CA ALA A 157 18.60 27.67 -4.85
C ALA A 157 19.74 28.06 -5.82
N VAL A 158 19.65 27.67 -7.09
CA VAL A 158 20.64 28.00 -8.13
C VAL A 158 20.50 29.45 -8.60
N SER A 159 21.62 30.11 -8.91
CA SER A 159 21.68 31.55 -9.20
C SER A 159 20.99 31.96 -10.52
N TYR A 160 20.99 31.09 -11.54
CA TYR A 160 20.54 31.48 -12.88
C TYR A 160 19.02 31.48 -13.10
N THR A 161 18.22 31.03 -12.14
CA THR A 161 16.75 30.98 -12.27
C THR A 161 16.03 30.90 -10.93
N SER A 162 14.92 31.61 -10.79
CA SER A 162 13.98 31.46 -9.67
C SER A 162 13.01 30.29 -9.82
N SER A 163 12.94 29.68 -11.01
CA SER A 163 12.03 28.57 -11.31
C SER A 163 12.59 27.23 -10.80
N TYR A 164 11.78 26.50 -10.04
CA TYR A 164 12.07 25.12 -9.62
C TYR A 164 11.74 24.06 -10.70
N LYS A 165 11.36 24.48 -11.91
CA LYS A 165 11.11 23.58 -13.03
C LYS A 165 12.42 22.90 -13.45
N ASP A 166 12.35 21.60 -13.69
CA ASP A 166 13.49 20.82 -14.18
C ASP A 166 13.85 21.19 -15.64
N ASP A 167 15.14 21.38 -15.87
CA ASP A 167 15.79 21.64 -17.16
C ASP A 167 16.94 20.65 -17.46
N ASN A 168 17.09 19.61 -16.62
CA ASN A 168 18.02 18.50 -16.80
C ASN A 168 17.30 17.16 -17.01
N GLY A 169 16.29 16.87 -16.17
CA GLY A 169 15.46 15.66 -16.22
C GLY A 169 15.69 14.67 -15.08
N HIS A 170 16.84 14.73 -14.39
CA HIS A 170 17.17 13.84 -13.28
C HIS A 170 16.22 14.00 -12.09
N GLY A 171 15.94 15.23 -11.64
CA GLY A 171 15.01 15.49 -10.54
C GLY A 171 13.57 15.07 -10.85
N THR A 172 13.13 15.18 -12.11
CA THR A 172 11.85 14.63 -12.57
C THR A 172 11.82 13.10 -12.53
N HIS A 173 12.94 12.44 -12.85
CA HIS A 173 13.06 10.97 -12.75
C HIS A 173 12.99 10.49 -11.30
N VAL A 174 13.71 11.15 -10.41
CA VAL A 174 13.68 10.92 -8.96
C VAL A 174 12.27 11.16 -8.39
N ALA A 175 11.59 12.22 -8.83
CA ALA A 175 10.23 12.56 -8.42
C ALA A 175 9.20 11.46 -8.72
N GLY A 176 9.22 10.88 -9.92
CA GLY A 176 8.29 9.81 -10.31
C GLY A 176 8.41 8.55 -9.46
N ILE A 177 9.63 8.12 -9.14
CA ILE A 177 9.87 6.95 -8.26
C ILE A 177 9.26 7.17 -6.87
N ILE A 178 9.30 8.39 -6.35
CA ILE A 178 8.65 8.74 -5.08
C ILE A 178 7.13 8.77 -5.24
N ALA A 179 6.62 9.46 -6.27
CA ALA A 179 5.30 10.08 -6.22
C ALA A 179 4.53 10.17 -7.56
N ALA A 180 4.88 9.37 -8.57
CA ALA A 180 4.01 9.18 -9.74
C ALA A 180 2.64 8.61 -9.34
N LYS A 181 1.58 8.90 -10.08
CA LYS A 181 0.20 8.72 -9.63
C LYS A 181 -0.22 7.25 -9.71
N HIS A 182 -0.81 6.76 -8.62
CA HIS A 182 -1.41 5.42 -8.60
C HIS A 182 -2.87 5.46 -9.12
N ASP A 183 -3.04 5.87 -10.38
CA ASP A 183 -4.34 5.92 -11.08
C ASP A 183 -4.43 4.99 -12.31
N GLY A 184 -3.33 4.32 -12.67
CA GLY A 184 -3.27 3.37 -13.78
C GLY A 184 -2.92 4.00 -15.14
N TYR A 185 -2.45 5.26 -15.14
CA TYR A 185 -1.67 5.87 -16.20
C TYR A 185 -0.17 5.78 -15.87
N GLY A 186 0.71 5.76 -16.87
CA GLY A 186 2.15 5.98 -16.68
C GLY A 186 2.87 4.94 -15.81
N ILE A 187 3.43 5.40 -14.68
CA ILE A 187 4.10 4.58 -13.66
C ILE A 187 3.52 4.82 -12.26
N ASP A 188 3.57 3.80 -11.40
CA ASP A 188 3.24 3.94 -9.98
C ASP A 188 4.45 4.48 -9.20
N GLY A 189 4.30 5.58 -8.46
CA GLY A 189 5.26 6.00 -7.43
C GLY A 189 5.08 5.22 -6.13
N ILE A 190 6.14 5.04 -5.34
CA ILE A 190 6.08 4.30 -4.06
C ILE A 190 5.08 4.93 -3.08
N ALA A 191 5.01 6.26 -3.02
CA ALA A 191 4.11 7.05 -2.17
C ALA A 191 3.38 8.13 -3.01
N PRO A 192 2.35 7.74 -3.78
CA PRO A 192 1.74 8.57 -4.84
C PRO A 192 0.97 9.81 -4.33
N ASP A 193 0.64 9.88 -3.04
CA ASP A 193 -0.14 10.97 -2.42
C ASP A 193 0.70 11.88 -1.49
N VAL A 194 2.04 11.86 -1.58
CA VAL A 194 2.88 12.83 -0.86
C VAL A 194 2.65 14.25 -1.38
N ARG A 195 2.89 15.24 -0.51
CA ARG A 195 3.08 16.63 -0.94
C ARG A 195 4.52 16.76 -1.42
N LEU A 196 4.71 16.61 -2.73
CA LEU A 196 6.01 16.65 -3.38
C LEU A 196 6.47 18.09 -3.61
N TYR A 197 7.66 18.45 -3.15
CA TYR A 197 8.26 19.77 -3.32
C TYR A 197 9.54 19.68 -4.17
N ALA A 198 9.58 20.48 -5.23
CA ALA A 198 10.75 20.60 -6.11
C ALA A 198 11.75 21.60 -5.50
N VAL A 199 12.94 21.15 -5.10
CA VAL A 199 13.97 22.05 -4.55
C VAL A 199 15.20 21.99 -5.45
N LYS A 200 15.26 22.93 -6.41
CA LYS A 200 16.31 22.95 -7.44
C LYS A 200 17.63 23.47 -6.84
N ALA A 201 18.59 22.57 -6.66
CA ALA A 201 19.96 22.85 -6.22
C ALA A 201 21.02 22.42 -7.25
N LEU A 202 20.61 21.76 -8.34
CA LEU A 202 21.45 21.40 -9.47
C LEU A 202 21.03 22.15 -10.75
N ASP A 203 21.99 22.43 -11.61
CA ASP A 203 21.83 23.13 -12.89
C ASP A 203 21.35 22.20 -14.02
N ARG A 204 21.27 22.75 -15.24
CA ARG A 204 20.90 22.03 -16.46
C ARG A 204 21.81 20.84 -16.81
N LYS A 205 23.04 20.81 -16.29
CA LYS A 205 24.03 19.71 -16.45
C LYS A 205 24.01 18.72 -15.27
N GLY A 206 23.11 18.92 -14.30
CA GLY A 206 23.07 18.15 -13.06
C GLY A 206 24.22 18.47 -12.10
N ALA A 207 24.96 19.56 -12.33
CA ALA A 207 26.03 20.04 -11.46
C ALA A 207 25.46 21.05 -10.45
N GLY A 208 26.00 21.07 -9.25
CA GLY A 208 25.64 22.04 -8.22
C GLY A 208 26.81 22.30 -7.27
N ASP A 209 26.54 23.05 -6.23
CA ASP A 209 27.57 23.49 -5.29
C ASP A 209 27.07 23.53 -3.84
N LEU A 210 28.03 23.69 -2.92
CA LEU A 210 27.79 23.70 -1.50
C LEU A 210 26.85 24.84 -1.11
N LYS A 211 27.04 26.05 -1.65
CA LYS A 211 26.14 27.20 -1.35
C LYS A 211 24.67 26.88 -1.68
N SER A 212 24.39 26.42 -2.91
CA SER A 212 23.03 26.05 -3.34
C SER A 212 22.45 24.90 -2.50
N LEU A 213 23.26 23.89 -2.17
CA LEU A 213 22.82 22.75 -1.35
C LEU A 213 22.48 23.16 0.08
N LEU A 214 23.29 24.00 0.72
CA LEU A 214 23.00 24.57 2.04
C LEU A 214 21.69 25.36 2.03
N LYS A 215 21.45 26.14 0.97
CA LYS A 215 20.21 26.92 0.84
C LYS A 215 18.98 26.03 0.66
N ALA A 216 19.10 24.95 -0.09
CA ALA A 216 18.04 23.95 -0.27
C ALA A 216 17.68 23.22 1.04
N ILE A 217 18.69 22.89 1.86
CA ILE A 217 18.49 22.30 3.19
C ILE A 217 17.86 23.32 4.15
N ASP A 218 18.37 24.56 4.18
CA ASP A 218 17.84 25.69 4.97
C ASP A 218 16.36 25.98 4.65
N TRP A 219 15.99 26.02 3.36
CA TRP A 219 14.61 26.16 2.91
C TRP A 219 13.74 24.97 3.34
N SER A 220 14.27 23.74 3.30
CA SER A 220 13.54 22.53 3.69
C SER A 220 13.26 22.50 5.21
N ILE A 221 14.20 23.02 6.02
CA ILE A 221 14.01 23.25 7.47
C ILE A 221 12.93 24.32 7.68
N ALA A 222 13.05 25.48 7.03
CA ALA A 222 12.11 26.60 7.15
C ALA A 222 10.65 26.17 6.87
N ASN A 223 10.47 25.37 5.81
CA ASN A 223 9.16 24.90 5.36
C ASN A 223 8.66 23.65 6.09
N LYS A 224 9.41 23.15 7.09
CA LYS A 224 9.07 21.97 7.91
C LYS A 224 8.73 20.76 7.02
N MET A 225 9.69 20.36 6.19
CA MET A 225 9.61 19.11 5.40
C MET A 225 9.70 17.90 6.34
N ASP A 226 8.99 16.81 6.03
CA ASP A 226 9.08 15.58 6.83
C ASP A 226 10.27 14.71 6.39
N ILE A 227 10.59 14.77 5.08
CA ILE A 227 11.64 13.99 4.43
C ILE A 227 12.36 14.86 3.38
N ILE A 228 13.68 14.74 3.31
CA ILE A 228 14.55 15.29 2.26
C ILE A 228 15.16 14.13 1.48
N ASN A 229 15.08 14.17 0.15
CA ASN A 229 15.80 13.29 -0.76
C ASN A 229 16.91 14.08 -1.48
N MET A 230 18.15 13.58 -1.41
CA MET A 230 19.31 14.10 -2.13
C MET A 230 19.90 13.01 -3.02
N SER A 231 19.46 12.93 -4.28
CA SER A 231 19.98 11.95 -5.26
C SER A 231 21.28 12.45 -5.93
N LEU A 232 22.13 13.09 -5.13
CA LEU A 232 23.35 13.80 -5.52
C LEU A 232 24.46 13.49 -4.52
N GLY A 233 25.71 13.81 -4.87
CA GLY A 233 26.81 13.72 -3.93
C GLY A 233 28.12 14.33 -4.40
N THR A 234 29.11 14.26 -3.51
CA THR A 234 30.50 14.65 -3.74
C THR A 234 31.46 13.76 -2.96
N ASN A 235 32.74 13.76 -3.31
CA ASN A 235 33.80 13.01 -2.61
C ASN A 235 34.56 13.85 -1.57
N ALA A 236 34.27 15.15 -1.46
CA ALA A 236 34.85 16.04 -0.45
C ALA A 236 33.93 16.20 0.78
N ASP A 237 34.51 16.17 1.97
CA ASP A 237 33.80 16.46 3.22
C ASP A 237 33.65 17.98 3.40
N SER A 238 32.51 18.43 3.93
CA SER A 238 32.21 19.83 4.25
C SER A 238 31.64 19.91 5.66
N LYS A 239 32.28 20.71 6.53
CA LYS A 239 31.86 20.79 7.92
C LYS A 239 30.52 21.51 8.06
N ILE A 240 30.28 22.57 7.27
CA ILE A 240 28.99 23.26 7.32
C ILE A 240 27.85 22.42 6.72
N LEU A 241 28.13 21.55 5.73
CA LEU A 241 27.13 20.60 5.22
C LEU A 241 26.75 19.58 6.28
N HIS A 242 27.74 18.99 6.97
CA HIS A 242 27.49 18.12 8.12
C HIS A 242 26.60 18.81 9.15
N ASP A 243 26.94 20.02 9.59
CA ASP A 243 26.18 20.78 10.57
C ASP A 243 24.75 21.15 10.09
N ALA A 244 24.57 21.35 8.78
CA ALA A 244 23.28 21.62 8.17
C ALA A 244 22.37 20.38 8.14
N VAL A 245 22.88 19.21 7.72
CA VAL A 245 22.10 17.96 7.75
C VAL A 245 21.82 17.52 9.18
N ASP A 246 22.76 17.72 10.11
CA ASP A 246 22.54 17.46 11.53
C ASP A 246 21.45 18.35 12.11
N LYS A 247 21.38 19.63 11.71
CA LYS A 247 20.32 20.55 12.13
C LYS A 247 18.96 20.15 11.56
N ALA A 248 18.88 19.71 10.29
CA ALA A 248 17.66 19.15 9.72
C ALA A 248 17.22 17.88 10.46
N TYR A 249 18.16 16.97 10.77
CA TYR A 249 17.88 15.74 11.52
C TYR A 249 17.41 16.03 12.94
N LYS A 250 18.04 16.97 13.64
CA LYS A 250 17.62 17.43 14.98
C LYS A 250 16.24 18.12 14.99
N LYS A 251 15.73 18.57 13.84
CA LYS A 251 14.36 19.05 13.65
C LYS A 251 13.34 17.95 13.31
N GLY A 252 13.76 16.68 13.32
CA GLY A 252 12.88 15.51 13.10
C GLY A 252 12.69 15.13 11.64
N ILE A 253 13.43 15.75 10.71
CA ILE A 253 13.41 15.46 9.27
C ILE A 253 14.17 14.15 9.01
N VAL A 254 13.61 13.27 8.17
CA VAL A 254 14.34 12.11 7.65
C VAL A 254 15.14 12.56 6.42
N ILE A 255 16.42 12.18 6.34
CA ILE A 255 17.32 12.63 5.26
C ILE A 255 17.83 11.41 4.53
N VAL A 256 17.50 11.27 3.25
CA VAL A 256 17.88 10.14 2.39
C VAL A 256 18.82 10.64 1.31
N ALA A 257 19.91 9.91 1.05
CA ALA A 257 20.86 10.26 0.00
C ALA A 257 21.30 9.05 -0.83
N ALA A 258 21.67 9.30 -2.08
CA ALA A 258 22.38 8.35 -2.92
C ALA A 258 23.73 7.98 -2.26
N ALA A 259 24.08 6.69 -2.21
CA ALA A 259 25.36 6.28 -1.62
C ALA A 259 26.58 6.55 -2.51
N GLY A 260 26.39 6.69 -3.82
CA GLY A 260 27.47 6.84 -4.79
C GLY A 260 27.47 5.81 -5.92
N ASN A 261 28.03 6.23 -7.05
CA ASN A 261 28.16 5.40 -8.26
C ASN A 261 29.64 5.18 -8.67
N ASP A 262 30.59 5.41 -7.75
CA ASP A 262 32.04 5.32 -8.00
C ASP A 262 32.56 3.86 -8.08
N GLY A 263 31.71 2.88 -7.77
CA GLY A 263 31.98 1.45 -7.84
C GLY A 263 32.15 0.77 -6.48
N ASN A 264 32.05 -0.57 -6.52
CA ASN A 264 32.25 -1.41 -5.34
C ASN A 264 33.58 -1.09 -4.60
N LYS A 265 33.51 -1.05 -3.26
CA LYS A 265 34.62 -0.73 -2.33
C LYS A 265 35.13 0.72 -2.34
N LYS A 266 34.49 1.64 -3.08
CA LYS A 266 34.71 3.09 -2.89
C LYS A 266 34.01 3.60 -1.63
N PRO A 267 34.49 4.71 -1.01
CA PRO A 267 33.82 5.31 0.15
C PRO A 267 32.48 5.93 -0.25
N VAL A 268 31.51 5.87 0.66
CA VAL A 268 30.18 6.52 0.48
C VAL A 268 30.36 8.02 0.29
N ASN A 269 29.71 8.60 -0.72
CA ASN A 269 29.80 10.02 -1.02
C ASN A 269 29.08 10.88 0.04
N TYR A 270 29.48 12.14 0.18
CA TYR A 270 28.78 13.11 1.02
C TYR A 270 27.59 13.71 0.26
N PRO A 271 26.44 13.98 0.92
CA PRO A 271 26.21 13.90 2.37
C PRO A 271 25.85 12.50 2.89
N GLY A 272 25.74 11.47 2.04
CA GLY A 272 25.35 10.12 2.42
C GLY A 272 26.23 9.46 3.50
N ALA A 273 27.52 9.82 3.58
CA ALA A 273 28.42 9.30 4.60
C ALA A 273 28.17 9.85 6.04
N TYR A 274 27.35 10.89 6.21
CA TYR A 274 27.05 11.46 7.53
C TYR A 274 26.03 10.62 8.32
N SER A 275 26.21 10.50 9.64
CA SER A 275 25.38 9.61 10.48
C SER A 275 23.90 10.02 10.59
N SER A 276 23.60 11.31 10.42
CA SER A 276 22.27 11.90 10.34
C SER A 276 21.56 11.63 9.01
N VAL A 277 22.27 11.09 8.01
CA VAL A 277 21.74 10.74 6.69
C VAL A 277 21.55 9.23 6.58
N THR A 278 20.59 8.83 5.75
CA THR A 278 20.34 7.45 5.34
C THR A 278 20.88 7.25 3.91
N PRO A 279 22.12 6.75 3.75
CA PRO A 279 22.69 6.42 2.45
C PRO A 279 22.11 5.12 1.89
N VAL A 280 21.79 5.13 0.59
CA VAL A 280 21.10 4.04 -0.11
C VAL A 280 21.96 3.46 -1.24
N SER A 281 22.21 2.15 -1.18
CA SER A 281 22.89 1.40 -2.25
C SER A 281 21.92 0.84 -3.29
N ALA A 282 22.43 0.60 -4.51
CA ALA A 282 21.62 0.18 -5.65
C ALA A 282 21.64 -1.34 -5.83
N SER A 283 20.45 -1.94 -5.87
CA SER A 283 20.24 -3.37 -6.17
C SER A 283 19.71 -3.58 -7.58
N THR A 284 20.03 -4.73 -8.15
CA THR A 284 19.57 -5.18 -9.47
C THR A 284 18.28 -6.01 -9.37
N GLU A 285 17.60 -6.21 -10.50
CA GLU A 285 16.46 -7.12 -10.68
C GLU A 285 16.67 -8.51 -10.03
N LYS A 286 17.92 -8.98 -10.02
CA LYS A 286 18.31 -10.29 -9.49
C LYS A 286 18.64 -10.27 -8.00
N ASN A 287 18.35 -9.18 -7.29
CA ASN A 287 18.77 -8.90 -5.91
C ASN A 287 20.31 -8.90 -5.71
N GLY A 288 21.07 -8.66 -6.77
CA GLY A 288 22.50 -8.41 -6.67
C GLY A 288 22.79 -6.95 -6.34
N LEU A 289 24.00 -6.64 -5.87
CA LEU A 289 24.47 -5.26 -5.80
C LEU A 289 24.82 -4.77 -7.22
N ALA A 290 24.39 -3.58 -7.60
CA ALA A 290 24.75 -2.99 -8.89
C ALA A 290 26.26 -2.71 -8.96
N ALA A 291 26.88 -2.89 -10.13
CA ALA A 291 28.35 -2.85 -10.26
C ALA A 291 28.96 -1.48 -9.91
N PHE A 292 28.24 -0.40 -10.23
CA PHE A 292 28.60 0.97 -9.90
C PHE A 292 28.34 1.33 -8.42
N SER A 293 27.52 0.57 -7.68
CA SER A 293 27.11 0.97 -6.34
C SER A 293 28.30 1.04 -5.39
N THR A 294 28.50 2.23 -4.83
CA THR A 294 29.43 2.47 -3.73
C THR A 294 29.03 1.64 -2.49
N THR A 295 30.00 1.28 -1.63
CA THR A 295 29.80 0.37 -0.47
C THR A 295 30.59 0.84 0.75
N GLY A 296 30.01 0.78 1.95
CA GLY A 296 30.70 1.18 3.18
C GLY A 296 29.93 0.82 4.44
N LYS A 297 30.55 1.00 5.61
CA LYS A 297 29.89 0.80 6.92
C LYS A 297 28.76 1.81 7.19
N GLN A 298 28.67 2.85 6.37
CA GLN A 298 27.64 3.88 6.38
C GLN A 298 26.34 3.41 5.73
N ILE A 299 26.37 2.54 4.70
CA ILE A 299 25.17 2.06 3.98
C ILE A 299 24.11 1.59 4.98
N GLU A 300 22.91 2.17 4.90
CA GLU A 300 21.83 1.82 5.82
C GLU A 300 20.80 0.90 5.16
N PHE A 301 20.44 1.16 3.90
CA PHE A 301 19.50 0.32 3.16
C PHE A 301 19.91 0.18 1.70
N ALA A 302 19.34 -0.82 1.03
CA ALA A 302 19.36 -0.96 -0.42
C ALA A 302 17.97 -0.76 -1.03
N ALA A 303 17.93 -0.41 -2.31
CA ALA A 303 16.71 -0.27 -3.09
C ALA A 303 16.93 -0.62 -4.57
N PRO A 304 15.88 -0.84 -5.38
CA PRO A 304 16.00 -0.99 -6.83
C PRO A 304 16.73 0.20 -7.45
N GLY A 305 17.78 -0.04 -8.23
CA GLY A 305 18.59 1.03 -8.81
C GLY A 305 19.15 0.74 -10.20
N THR A 306 18.67 -0.30 -10.90
CA THR A 306 19.04 -0.58 -12.30
C THR A 306 17.82 -0.70 -13.19
N ASN A 307 17.90 -0.23 -14.43
CA ASN A 307 16.77 -0.20 -15.37
C ASN A 307 15.48 0.36 -14.75
N ILE A 308 15.57 1.44 -13.96
CA ILE A 308 14.41 2.04 -13.29
C ILE A 308 13.72 3.01 -14.25
N THR A 309 12.47 2.71 -14.60
CA THR A 309 11.64 3.54 -15.47
C THR A 309 10.86 4.55 -14.64
N SER A 310 10.90 5.83 -15.02
CA SER A 310 10.21 6.91 -14.31
C SER A 310 9.89 8.09 -15.23
N THR A 311 9.13 9.05 -14.71
CA THR A 311 8.75 10.31 -15.38
C THR A 311 9.97 11.14 -15.81
N TYR A 312 9.86 11.88 -16.90
CA TYR A 312 10.95 12.67 -17.48
C TYR A 312 10.42 13.99 -18.08
N LEU A 313 11.31 14.77 -18.69
CA LEU A 313 10.95 16.05 -19.32
C LEU A 313 9.93 15.85 -20.46
N ASN A 314 9.11 16.87 -20.72
CA ASN A 314 8.22 16.96 -21.88
C ASN A 314 7.14 15.85 -21.99
N GLN A 315 6.52 15.46 -20.88
CA GLN A 315 5.54 14.37 -20.78
C GLN A 315 6.07 12.98 -21.20
N MET A 316 7.39 12.80 -21.18
CA MET A 316 8.04 11.53 -21.53
C MET A 316 8.38 10.73 -20.28
N TYR A 317 8.72 9.46 -20.48
CA TYR A 317 9.34 8.62 -19.45
C TYR A 317 10.76 8.24 -19.87
N ALA A 318 11.60 7.87 -18.92
CA ALA A 318 12.98 7.44 -19.17
C ALA A 318 13.40 6.29 -18.26
N THR A 319 14.35 5.48 -18.71
CA THR A 319 14.97 4.41 -17.93
C THR A 319 16.39 4.83 -17.52
N ALA A 320 16.74 4.66 -16.24
CA ALA A 320 18.04 5.06 -15.70
C ALA A 320 18.61 4.04 -14.70
N ASP A 321 19.90 4.19 -14.40
CA ASP A 321 20.68 3.34 -13.49
C ASP A 321 21.45 4.22 -12.51
N GLY A 322 21.32 3.96 -11.20
CA GLY A 322 22.01 4.74 -10.19
C GLY A 322 21.54 4.51 -8.75
N THR A 323 22.40 4.86 -7.79
CA THR A 323 22.00 5.03 -6.37
C THR A 323 21.05 6.22 -6.18
N SER A 324 21.02 7.15 -7.13
CA SER A 324 20.03 8.22 -7.29
C SER A 324 18.62 7.72 -7.61
N GLN A 325 18.45 6.61 -8.32
CA GLN A 325 17.17 5.92 -8.48
C GLN A 325 16.86 5.00 -7.29
N ALA A 326 17.87 4.51 -6.57
CA ALA A 326 17.67 3.73 -5.36
C ALA A 326 17.13 4.59 -4.18
N ALA A 327 17.73 5.75 -3.92
CA ALA A 327 17.33 6.68 -2.86
C ALA A 327 15.80 7.02 -2.82
N PRO A 328 15.14 7.40 -3.93
CA PRO A 328 13.71 7.77 -3.92
C PRO A 328 12.78 6.63 -3.52
N HIS A 329 13.13 5.35 -3.75
CA HIS A 329 12.35 4.22 -3.24
C HIS A 329 12.33 4.21 -1.71
N VAL A 330 13.48 4.47 -1.07
CA VAL A 330 13.62 4.55 0.39
C VAL A 330 12.89 5.78 0.93
N THR A 331 12.99 6.93 0.25
CA THR A 331 12.21 8.14 0.53
C THR A 331 10.71 7.88 0.51
N GLY A 332 10.19 7.23 -0.55
CA GLY A 332 8.78 6.86 -0.64
C GLY A 332 8.37 5.90 0.47
N MET A 333 9.19 4.90 0.78
CA MET A 333 8.91 3.96 1.88
C MET A 333 8.89 4.68 3.25
N PHE A 334 9.77 5.66 3.49
CA PHE A 334 9.69 6.50 4.69
C PHE A 334 8.42 7.35 4.73
N ALA A 335 7.91 7.83 3.58
CA ALA A 335 6.65 8.56 3.55
C ALA A 335 5.45 7.66 3.92
N LEU A 336 5.44 6.40 3.49
CA LEU A 336 4.44 5.41 3.90
C LEU A 336 4.53 5.12 5.41
N LEU A 337 5.74 5.00 5.96
CA LEU A 337 5.96 4.80 7.40
C LEU A 337 5.56 6.05 8.22
N ARG A 338 5.86 7.25 7.75
CA ARG A 338 5.44 8.52 8.38
C ARG A 338 3.92 8.67 8.39
N GLN A 339 3.22 8.33 7.29
CA GLN A 339 1.75 8.32 7.29
C GLN A 339 1.19 7.32 8.31
N LYS A 340 1.83 6.16 8.45
CA LYS A 340 1.42 5.08 9.36
C LYS A 340 1.71 5.39 10.84
N TYR A 341 2.80 6.10 11.12
CA TYR A 341 3.29 6.44 12.44
C TYR A 341 3.62 7.95 12.50
N PRO A 342 2.61 8.84 12.47
CA PRO A 342 2.83 10.29 12.36
C PRO A 342 3.63 10.88 13.53
N GLU A 343 3.45 10.32 14.73
CA GLU A 343 4.10 10.76 15.97
C GLU A 343 5.52 10.17 16.18
N GLU A 344 5.98 9.26 15.31
CA GLU A 344 7.33 8.69 15.45
C GLU A 344 8.41 9.66 14.96
N THR A 345 9.53 9.73 15.70
CA THR A 345 10.70 10.52 15.31
C THR A 345 11.40 9.92 14.09
N ASN A 346 12.25 10.69 13.41
CA ASN A 346 13.09 10.18 12.33
C ASN A 346 13.95 8.97 12.75
N THR A 347 14.51 8.96 13.97
CA THR A 347 15.20 7.78 14.53
C THR A 347 14.28 6.57 14.66
N GLN A 348 13.05 6.74 15.15
CA GLN A 348 12.08 5.65 15.26
C GLN A 348 11.64 5.15 13.88
N LEU A 349 11.42 6.04 12.91
CA LEU A 349 11.13 5.67 11.52
C LEU A 349 12.27 4.89 10.86
N ARG A 350 13.54 5.25 11.09
CA ARG A 350 14.71 4.43 10.68
C ARG A 350 14.64 3.03 11.29
N GLN A 351 14.31 2.91 12.58
CA GLN A 351 14.11 1.61 13.24
C GLN A 351 12.90 0.82 12.70
N GLN A 352 11.81 1.48 12.27
CA GLN A 352 10.71 0.81 11.57
C GLN A 352 11.17 0.29 10.22
N MET A 353 11.98 1.06 9.47
CA MET A 353 12.53 0.65 8.18
C MET A 353 13.41 -0.60 8.32
N GLN A 354 14.23 -0.69 9.37
CA GLN A 354 15.02 -1.89 9.69
C GLN A 354 14.18 -3.16 9.93
N GLN A 355 12.88 -3.03 10.22
CA GLN A 355 11.93 -4.15 10.34
C GLN A 355 11.14 -4.40 9.03
N ASN A 356 11.42 -3.61 8.00
CA ASN A 356 10.78 -3.53 6.69
C ASN A 356 11.85 -3.67 5.59
N VAL A 357 12.65 -4.73 5.69
CA VAL A 357 13.70 -5.09 4.73
C VAL A 357 13.66 -6.58 4.38
N LYS A 358 14.19 -6.91 3.21
CA LYS A 358 14.72 -8.22 2.88
C LYS A 358 16.22 -8.16 3.07
N ASP A 359 16.73 -8.91 4.04
CA ASP A 359 18.15 -9.14 4.23
C ASP A 359 18.77 -9.71 2.93
N LEU A 360 19.86 -9.10 2.48
CA LEU A 360 20.59 -9.41 1.25
C LEU A 360 22.09 -9.33 1.55
N GLY A 361 22.87 -10.25 0.98
CA GLY A 361 24.32 -10.30 1.20
C GLY A 361 24.69 -11.18 2.38
N ALA A 362 25.48 -10.65 3.31
CA ALA A 362 25.84 -11.37 4.54
C ALA A 362 24.76 -11.18 5.61
N PRO A 363 24.35 -12.23 6.36
CA PRO A 363 23.23 -12.14 7.30
C PRO A 363 23.36 -11.00 8.33
N GLY A 364 22.32 -10.18 8.45
CA GLY A 364 22.31 -8.98 9.27
C GLY A 364 22.80 -7.74 8.53
N ARG A 365 23.34 -6.76 9.27
CA ARG A 365 23.78 -5.50 8.66
C ARG A 365 25.15 -5.66 8.00
N ASP A 366 25.24 -5.48 6.69
CA ASP A 366 26.50 -5.53 5.93
C ASP A 366 26.86 -4.19 5.23
N SER A 367 28.05 -4.11 4.64
CA SER A 367 28.56 -2.88 3.99
C SER A 367 28.08 -2.68 2.54
N ARG A 368 27.29 -3.61 2.00
CA ARG A 368 26.81 -3.63 0.60
C ARG A 368 25.36 -3.23 0.52
N PHE A 369 24.51 -3.80 1.39
CA PHE A 369 23.07 -3.58 1.41
C PHE A 369 22.58 -2.92 2.70
N GLY A 370 23.47 -2.65 3.66
CA GLY A 370 23.08 -2.12 4.96
C GLY A 370 22.25 -3.17 5.70
N TYR A 371 21.07 -2.81 6.18
CA TYR A 371 20.10 -3.75 6.75
C TYR A 371 19.37 -4.61 5.69
N GLY A 372 19.53 -4.30 4.40
CA GLY A 372 18.91 -5.01 3.30
C GLY A 372 18.07 -4.12 2.38
N LEU A 373 17.43 -4.77 1.40
CA LEU A 373 16.52 -4.16 0.43
C LEU A 373 15.21 -3.73 1.12
N VAL A 374 14.80 -2.47 1.02
CA VAL A 374 13.55 -2.00 1.63
C VAL A 374 12.31 -2.71 1.08
N GLN A 375 11.42 -3.16 1.97
CA GLN A 375 10.16 -3.83 1.66
C GLN A 375 9.06 -3.43 2.62
N TYR A 376 7.86 -3.07 2.14
CA TYR A 376 6.72 -2.89 3.02
C TYR A 376 6.20 -4.25 3.53
N HIS A 377 6.61 -4.62 4.74
CA HIS A 377 6.12 -5.83 5.40
C HIS A 377 4.91 -5.52 6.29
N VAL A 378 3.78 -6.15 5.97
CA VAL A 378 2.68 -6.25 6.93
C VAL A 378 3.15 -7.06 8.14
N LYS A 379 3.42 -6.39 9.27
CA LYS A 379 3.70 -7.05 10.57
C LYS A 379 2.56 -8.04 10.87
N GLN A 380 2.77 -9.33 10.60
CA GLN A 380 1.70 -10.35 10.52
C GLN A 380 0.82 -10.39 11.77
N LYS A 381 1.43 -10.21 12.95
CA LYS A 381 0.74 -10.09 14.25
C LYS A 381 -0.31 -8.97 14.25
N SER A 382 0.06 -7.79 13.74
CA SER A 382 -0.81 -6.60 13.68
C SER A 382 -1.98 -6.79 12.70
N TYR A 383 -1.74 -7.47 11.57
CA TYR A 383 -2.82 -7.85 10.64
C TYR A 383 -3.77 -8.88 11.26
N ALA A 384 -3.24 -9.90 11.94
CA ALA A 384 -4.04 -10.88 12.67
C ALA A 384 -4.88 -10.22 13.79
N GLU A 385 -4.32 -9.27 14.53
CA GLU A 385 -5.02 -8.45 15.52
C GLU A 385 -6.16 -7.65 14.88
N ARG A 386 -5.92 -6.91 13.79
CA ARG A 386 -6.95 -6.17 13.05
C ARG A 386 -8.06 -7.10 12.54
N ALA A 387 -7.72 -8.26 11.98
CA ALA A 387 -8.68 -9.22 11.48
C ALA A 387 -9.56 -9.81 12.60
N VAL A 388 -8.97 -10.12 13.77
CA VAL A 388 -9.73 -10.56 14.96
C VAL A 388 -10.66 -9.46 15.47
N ILE A 389 -10.21 -8.21 15.57
CA ILE A 389 -11.05 -7.07 15.98
C ILE A 389 -12.23 -6.87 15.00
N LYS A 390 -11.98 -6.98 13.69
CA LYS A 390 -13.04 -6.91 12.67
C LYS A 390 -14.05 -8.04 12.86
N ALA A 391 -13.61 -9.28 13.02
CA ALA A 391 -14.48 -10.42 13.27
C ALA A 391 -15.26 -10.30 14.59
N GLU A 392 -14.65 -9.74 15.63
CA GLU A 392 -15.31 -9.41 16.90
C GLU A 392 -16.41 -8.36 16.72
N LYS A 393 -16.20 -7.34 15.88
CA LYS A 393 -17.21 -6.30 15.59
C LYS A 393 -18.33 -6.79 14.68
N THR A 394 -18.02 -7.47 13.57
CA THR A 394 -19.01 -7.82 12.54
C THR A 394 -19.74 -9.13 12.79
N LYS A 395 -19.13 -10.08 13.51
CA LYS A 395 -19.57 -11.49 13.69
C LYS A 395 -19.84 -12.26 12.37
N LYS A 396 -19.44 -11.73 11.21
CA LYS A 396 -19.66 -12.36 9.89
C LYS A 396 -18.74 -13.58 9.73
N GLN A 397 -19.24 -14.67 9.14
CA GLN A 397 -18.44 -15.89 8.97
C GLN A 397 -17.22 -15.68 8.06
N ALA A 398 -17.33 -14.81 7.04
CA ALA A 398 -16.20 -14.46 6.18
C ALA A 398 -15.05 -13.79 6.96
N ASP A 399 -15.37 -12.79 7.79
CA ASP A 399 -14.39 -12.11 8.64
C ASP A 399 -13.77 -13.08 9.67
N ILE A 400 -14.58 -14.00 10.24
CA ILE A 400 -14.08 -15.03 11.16
C ILE A 400 -13.10 -15.98 10.46
N ASN A 401 -13.38 -16.38 9.21
CA ASN A 401 -12.50 -17.23 8.42
C ASN A 401 -11.18 -16.50 8.09
N GLN A 402 -11.26 -15.24 7.63
CA GLN A 402 -10.10 -14.40 7.35
C GLN A 402 -9.21 -14.23 8.59
N ALA A 403 -9.81 -13.97 9.76
CA ALA A 403 -9.09 -13.86 11.03
C ALA A 403 -8.38 -15.17 11.42
N LYS A 404 -9.04 -16.33 11.26
CA LYS A 404 -8.40 -17.64 11.52
C LYS A 404 -7.20 -17.88 10.60
N THR A 405 -7.30 -17.56 9.31
CA THR A 405 -6.19 -17.67 8.35
C THR A 405 -5.05 -16.67 8.65
N ALA A 406 -5.37 -15.48 9.17
CA ALA A 406 -4.35 -14.52 9.59
C ALA A 406 -3.59 -15.01 10.84
N VAL A 407 -4.33 -15.50 11.85
CA VAL A 407 -3.75 -16.00 13.11
C VAL A 407 -2.94 -17.29 12.89
N SER A 408 -3.36 -18.18 11.98
CA SER A 408 -2.64 -19.43 11.73
C SER A 408 -1.22 -19.21 11.18
N LYS A 409 -1.01 -18.13 10.41
CA LYS A 409 0.29 -17.71 9.85
C LYS A 409 1.29 -17.18 10.90
N LEU A 410 0.87 -16.90 12.13
CA LEU A 410 1.77 -16.43 13.18
C LEU A 410 2.68 -17.55 13.69
N SER A 411 3.91 -17.20 14.08
CA SER A 411 4.78 -18.09 14.86
C SER A 411 4.17 -18.40 16.24
N LYS A 412 4.54 -19.55 16.82
CA LYS A 412 4.06 -19.98 18.14
C LYS A 412 4.47 -18.95 19.19
N SER A 413 3.49 -18.35 19.87
CA SER A 413 3.70 -17.29 20.85
C SER A 413 2.47 -17.12 21.75
N LYS A 414 2.64 -16.54 22.95
CA LYS A 414 1.51 -16.17 23.83
C LYS A 414 0.48 -15.29 23.12
N GLY A 415 0.95 -14.39 22.23
CA GLY A 415 0.09 -13.53 21.40
C GLY A 415 -0.78 -14.30 20.42
N LYS A 416 -0.23 -15.31 19.73
CA LYS A 416 -1.01 -16.20 18.85
C LYS A 416 -2.13 -16.90 19.63
N THR A 417 -1.81 -17.52 20.75
CA THR A 417 -2.77 -18.24 21.60
C THR A 417 -3.89 -17.33 22.12
N ALA A 418 -3.58 -16.07 22.47
CA ALA A 418 -4.59 -15.09 22.87
C ALA A 418 -5.57 -14.75 21.73
N LEU A 419 -5.08 -14.59 20.50
CA LEU A 419 -5.90 -14.35 19.31
C LEU A 419 -6.74 -15.57 18.91
N GLU A 420 -6.18 -16.79 19.01
CA GLU A 420 -6.91 -18.05 18.80
C GLU A 420 -8.07 -18.19 19.80
N SER A 421 -7.85 -17.88 21.07
CA SER A 421 -8.89 -17.88 22.10
C SER A 421 -10.01 -16.88 21.79
N ARG A 422 -9.66 -15.64 21.41
CA ARG A 422 -10.62 -14.60 21.00
C ARG A 422 -11.47 -15.03 19.81
N ILE A 423 -10.86 -15.48 18.72
CA ILE A 423 -11.60 -15.84 17.50
C ILE A 423 -12.48 -17.09 17.70
N ASN A 424 -12.06 -18.03 18.57
CA ASN A 424 -12.88 -19.17 18.95
C ASN A 424 -14.11 -18.76 19.79
N LYS A 425 -13.98 -17.80 20.72
CA LYS A 425 -15.13 -17.21 21.43
C LYS A 425 -16.12 -16.57 20.44
N VAL A 426 -15.64 -15.82 19.45
CA VAL A 426 -16.48 -15.22 18.39
C VAL A 426 -17.22 -16.29 17.57
N GLN A 427 -16.53 -17.35 17.14
CA GLN A 427 -17.14 -18.45 16.40
C GLN A 427 -18.24 -19.14 17.21
N THR A 428 -18.01 -19.41 18.50
CA THR A 428 -19.01 -20.01 19.39
C THR A 428 -20.23 -19.11 19.55
N ALA A 429 -20.03 -17.80 19.78
CA ALA A 429 -21.13 -16.85 19.88
C ALA A 429 -21.97 -16.79 18.60
N ARG A 430 -21.32 -16.76 17.42
CA ARG A 430 -22.04 -16.83 16.13
C ARG A 430 -22.83 -18.13 15.98
N ASN A 431 -22.24 -19.27 16.34
CA ASN A 431 -22.92 -20.57 16.26
C ASN A 431 -24.15 -20.63 17.17
N VAL A 432 -24.10 -20.02 18.36
CA VAL A 432 -25.25 -19.88 19.27
C VAL A 432 -26.36 -19.07 18.61
N THR A 433 -26.05 -17.93 17.98
CA THR A 433 -27.03 -17.11 17.26
C THR A 433 -27.69 -17.89 16.12
N ASP A 434 -26.90 -18.52 15.24
CA ASP A 434 -27.42 -19.37 14.14
C ASP A 434 -28.33 -20.49 14.68
N ALA A 435 -27.92 -21.18 15.75
CA ALA A 435 -28.75 -22.21 16.38
C ALA A 435 -30.07 -21.67 16.97
N ARG A 436 -30.03 -20.50 17.65
CA ARG A 436 -31.24 -19.81 18.16
C ARG A 436 -32.20 -19.47 17.03
N ASP A 437 -31.70 -18.90 15.94
CA ASP A 437 -32.52 -18.46 14.79
C ASP A 437 -33.11 -19.64 14.02
N LYS A 438 -32.34 -20.74 13.83
CA LYS A 438 -32.88 -21.96 13.22
C LYS A 438 -33.92 -22.64 14.12
N VAL A 439 -33.73 -22.68 15.44
CA VAL A 439 -34.76 -23.18 16.37
C VAL A 439 -36.02 -22.31 16.32
N ARG A 440 -35.90 -20.98 16.35
CA ARG A 440 -37.04 -20.06 16.20
C ARG A 440 -37.77 -20.24 14.87
N THR A 441 -37.02 -20.52 13.80
CA THR A 441 -37.56 -20.87 12.48
C THR A 441 -38.33 -22.19 12.52
N ALA A 442 -37.80 -23.22 13.19
CA ALA A 442 -38.48 -24.51 13.37
C ALA A 442 -39.76 -24.38 14.21
N GLU A 443 -39.74 -23.57 15.29
CA GLU A 443 -40.91 -23.27 16.13
C GLU A 443 -42.02 -22.56 15.34
N LYS A 444 -41.65 -21.56 14.51
CA LYS A 444 -42.60 -20.79 13.68
C LYS A 444 -43.14 -21.62 12.50
N GLN A 445 -42.27 -22.29 11.76
CA GLN A 445 -42.67 -22.98 10.52
C GLN A 445 -43.28 -24.37 10.77
N LYS A 446 -42.85 -25.07 11.83
CA LYS A 446 -43.21 -26.47 12.12
C LYS A 446 -43.10 -27.35 10.87
N LYS A 447 -41.90 -27.39 10.29
CA LYS A 447 -41.54 -28.21 9.10
C LYS A 447 -40.32 -29.07 9.36
N LYS A 448 -40.26 -30.23 8.74
CA LYS A 448 -39.12 -31.18 8.85
C LYS A 448 -37.80 -30.54 8.46
N THR A 449 -37.79 -29.75 7.39
CA THR A 449 -36.59 -29.06 6.87
C THR A 449 -36.04 -28.04 7.85
N ALA A 450 -36.91 -27.25 8.49
CA ALA A 450 -36.52 -26.30 9.52
C ALA A 450 -35.98 -27.01 10.78
N VAL A 451 -36.60 -28.12 11.19
CA VAL A 451 -36.09 -28.96 12.28
C VAL A 451 -34.69 -29.51 11.96
N ASN A 452 -34.47 -30.01 10.74
CA ASN A 452 -33.17 -30.53 10.31
C ASN A 452 -32.09 -29.44 10.35
N ALA A 453 -32.40 -28.24 9.86
CA ALA A 453 -31.49 -27.10 9.91
C ALA A 453 -31.15 -26.70 11.36
N ALA A 454 -32.13 -26.67 12.25
CA ALA A 454 -31.94 -26.41 13.68
C ALA A 454 -31.08 -27.49 14.35
N GLN A 455 -31.35 -28.77 14.07
CA GLN A 455 -30.58 -29.88 14.63
C GLN A 455 -29.10 -29.83 14.21
N SER A 456 -28.84 -29.51 12.95
CA SER A 456 -27.48 -29.32 12.41
C SER A 456 -26.77 -28.10 12.99
N ALA A 457 -27.48 -27.02 13.32
CA ALA A 457 -26.91 -25.86 14.00
C ALA A 457 -26.58 -26.17 15.48
N ILE A 458 -27.50 -26.80 16.22
CA ILE A 458 -27.29 -27.22 17.62
C ILE A 458 -26.09 -28.17 17.76
N ARG A 459 -25.86 -29.06 16.79
CA ARG A 459 -24.70 -29.97 16.81
C ARG A 459 -23.36 -29.23 16.86
N LYS A 460 -23.25 -28.05 16.25
CA LYS A 460 -22.04 -27.19 16.23
C LYS A 460 -21.76 -26.45 17.55
N LEU A 461 -22.65 -26.57 18.54
CA LEU A 461 -22.46 -25.93 19.84
C LEU A 461 -21.62 -26.82 20.78
N PRO A 462 -20.78 -26.23 21.65
CA PRO A 462 -20.16 -26.97 22.75
C PRO A 462 -21.22 -27.51 23.72
N ALA A 463 -20.85 -28.51 24.54
CA ALA A 463 -21.71 -28.98 25.61
C ALA A 463 -21.97 -27.86 26.63
N GLY A 464 -23.21 -27.68 27.06
CA GLY A 464 -23.59 -26.61 27.98
C GLY A 464 -25.11 -26.41 28.09
N SER A 465 -25.51 -25.46 28.94
CA SER A 465 -26.91 -25.07 29.17
C SER A 465 -27.62 -24.64 27.89
N GLU A 466 -26.99 -23.79 27.08
CA GLU A 466 -27.54 -23.29 25.81
C GLU A 466 -27.89 -24.43 24.83
N LYS A 467 -26.96 -25.38 24.62
CA LYS A 467 -27.16 -26.54 23.75
C LYS A 467 -28.32 -27.42 24.26
N LYS A 468 -28.37 -27.67 25.58
CA LYS A 468 -29.46 -28.42 26.24
C LYS A 468 -30.81 -27.71 26.08
N GLY A 469 -30.86 -26.39 26.28
CA GLY A 469 -32.08 -25.56 26.16
C GLY A 469 -32.62 -25.52 24.74
N LEU A 470 -31.76 -25.29 23.74
CA LEU A 470 -32.14 -25.31 22.33
C LEU A 470 -32.60 -26.69 21.86
N GLN A 471 -31.94 -27.77 22.32
CA GLN A 471 -32.39 -29.14 22.03
C GLN A 471 -33.75 -29.44 22.67
N LYS A 472 -34.00 -29.00 23.92
CA LYS A 472 -35.31 -29.15 24.58
C LYS A 472 -36.43 -28.45 23.80
N ARG A 473 -36.18 -27.22 23.33
CA ARG A 473 -37.10 -26.47 22.45
C ARG A 473 -37.37 -27.20 21.13
N LEU A 474 -36.32 -27.67 20.46
CA LEU A 474 -36.46 -28.41 19.20
C LEU A 474 -37.21 -29.74 19.36
N ASN A 475 -37.00 -30.44 20.47
CA ASN A 475 -37.75 -31.65 20.82
C ASN A 475 -39.25 -31.35 20.99
N ALA A 476 -39.62 -30.22 21.61
CA ALA A 476 -41.02 -29.79 21.73
C ALA A 476 -41.67 -29.50 20.36
N VAL A 477 -40.92 -28.96 19.38
CA VAL A 477 -41.39 -28.80 17.99
C VAL A 477 -41.68 -30.16 17.35
N ASN A 478 -40.79 -31.14 17.52
CA ASN A 478 -41.01 -32.52 17.04
C ASN A 478 -42.25 -33.16 17.67
N SER A 479 -42.45 -33.01 18.98
CA SER A 479 -43.67 -33.47 19.66
C SER A 479 -44.94 -32.78 19.17
N SER A 480 -44.89 -31.48 18.86
CA SER A 480 -46.03 -30.74 18.27
C SER A 480 -46.37 -31.23 16.86
N LEU A 481 -45.35 -31.53 16.05
CA LEU A 481 -45.51 -32.10 14.72
C LEU A 481 -46.15 -33.49 14.77
N LEU A 482 -45.67 -34.36 15.67
CA LEU A 482 -46.23 -35.70 15.88
C LEU A 482 -47.71 -35.64 16.28
N LYS A 483 -48.07 -34.82 17.29
CA LYS A 483 -49.47 -34.62 17.70
C LYS A 483 -50.36 -34.14 16.54
N THR A 484 -49.84 -33.28 15.65
CA THR A 484 -50.57 -32.78 14.48
C THR A 484 -50.79 -33.88 13.43
N ALA A 485 -49.79 -34.74 13.21
CA ALA A 485 -49.88 -35.90 12.33
C ALA A 485 -50.88 -36.94 12.87
N GLU A 486 -50.80 -37.29 14.16
CA GLU A 486 -51.74 -38.18 14.84
C GLU A 486 -53.19 -37.69 14.75
N ALA A 487 -53.43 -36.40 15.04
CA ALA A 487 -54.76 -35.80 14.96
C ALA A 487 -55.31 -35.82 13.53
N SER A 488 -54.46 -35.54 12.53
CA SER A 488 -54.86 -35.56 11.12
C SER A 488 -55.19 -36.99 10.63
N VAL A 489 -54.40 -38.00 11.04
CA VAL A 489 -54.69 -39.41 10.76
C VAL A 489 -55.99 -39.85 11.46
N LYS A 490 -56.19 -39.53 12.74
CA LYS A 490 -57.47 -39.79 13.47
C LYS A 490 -58.67 -39.13 12.77
N GLN A 491 -58.50 -37.92 12.23
CA GLN A 491 -59.55 -37.23 11.47
C GLN A 491 -59.88 -37.97 10.15
N ALA A 492 -58.88 -38.48 9.44
CA ALA A 492 -59.07 -39.23 8.19
C ALA A 492 -59.64 -40.64 8.40
N GLU A 493 -59.37 -41.27 9.55
CA GLU A 493 -60.02 -42.52 9.98
C GLU A 493 -61.52 -42.33 10.21
N LYS A 494 -61.92 -41.24 10.89
CA LYS A 494 -63.32 -40.89 11.14
C LYS A 494 -64.08 -40.45 9.88
N LYS A 495 -63.52 -39.49 9.13
CA LYS A 495 -64.11 -38.94 7.89
C LYS A 495 -63.21 -39.29 6.72
N THR A 496 -63.38 -40.48 6.15
CA THR A 496 -62.59 -40.98 5.02
C THR A 496 -62.94 -40.21 3.74
N SER A 497 -62.10 -39.23 3.36
CA SER A 497 -62.28 -38.38 2.17
C SER A 497 -60.91 -38.03 1.56
N GLU A 498 -60.87 -37.55 0.32
CA GLU A 498 -59.60 -37.12 -0.31
C GLU A 498 -58.93 -36.01 0.49
N ALA A 499 -59.69 -34.98 0.89
CA ALA A 499 -59.17 -33.83 1.63
C ALA A 499 -58.59 -34.21 3.00
N SER A 500 -59.26 -35.07 3.77
CA SER A 500 -58.75 -35.53 5.07
C SER A 500 -57.51 -36.42 4.91
N THR A 501 -57.50 -37.30 3.91
CA THR A 501 -56.38 -38.22 3.63
C THR A 501 -55.15 -37.46 3.13
N ALA A 502 -55.32 -36.45 2.27
CA ALA A 502 -54.24 -35.58 1.80
C ALA A 502 -53.66 -34.72 2.94
N LYS A 503 -54.52 -34.17 3.82
CA LYS A 503 -54.08 -33.45 5.03
C LYS A 503 -53.26 -34.34 5.96
N ALA A 504 -53.71 -35.58 6.18
CA ALA A 504 -52.98 -36.57 6.97
C ALA A 504 -51.62 -36.94 6.33
N GLN A 505 -51.58 -37.19 5.02
CA GLN A 505 -50.35 -37.47 4.28
C GLN A 505 -49.32 -36.34 4.41
N LYS A 506 -49.76 -35.09 4.30
CA LYS A 506 -48.91 -33.91 4.47
C LYS A 506 -48.39 -33.77 5.90
N ALA A 507 -49.23 -33.99 6.91
CA ALA A 507 -48.79 -33.92 8.31
C ALA A 507 -47.79 -35.05 8.65
N VAL A 508 -47.99 -36.25 8.12
CA VAL A 508 -47.09 -37.40 8.30
C VAL A 508 -45.78 -37.25 7.52
N SER A 509 -45.74 -36.52 6.40
CA SER A 509 -44.48 -36.25 5.69
C SER A 509 -43.55 -35.32 6.48
N GLU A 510 -44.11 -34.36 7.23
CA GLU A 510 -43.38 -33.35 8.00
C GLU A 510 -42.78 -33.84 9.34
N ILE A 511 -43.14 -35.04 9.82
CA ILE A 511 -42.49 -35.65 10.99
C ILE A 511 -41.17 -36.36 10.64
N GLN A 512 -40.29 -36.40 11.62
CA GLN A 512 -38.99 -37.08 11.53
C GLN A 512 -39.16 -38.60 11.38
N PRO A 513 -38.18 -39.31 10.77
CA PRO A 513 -38.18 -40.77 10.72
C PRO A 513 -38.16 -41.36 12.14
N GLY A 514 -38.97 -42.39 12.39
CA GLY A 514 -39.13 -42.99 13.72
C GLY A 514 -40.24 -44.04 13.74
N LYS A 515 -40.36 -44.78 14.85
CA LYS A 515 -41.37 -45.85 15.01
C LYS A 515 -42.80 -45.31 14.88
N GLU A 516 -43.02 -44.10 15.38
CA GLU A 516 -44.28 -43.36 15.40
C GLU A 516 -44.70 -42.96 13.99
N LYS A 517 -43.76 -42.48 13.17
CA LYS A 517 -44.01 -42.17 11.75
C LYS A 517 -44.43 -43.43 11.00
N ASN A 518 -43.67 -44.51 11.13
CA ASN A 518 -43.94 -45.78 10.46
C ASN A 518 -45.32 -46.34 10.87
N ALA A 519 -45.75 -46.14 12.12
CA ALA A 519 -47.08 -46.52 12.61
C ALA A 519 -48.20 -45.66 11.99
N LEU A 520 -47.99 -44.36 11.84
CA LEU A 520 -48.95 -43.45 11.19
C LEU A 520 -49.07 -43.70 9.68
N GLU A 521 -47.97 -44.01 8.99
CA GLU A 521 -47.97 -44.38 7.57
C GLU A 521 -48.76 -45.67 7.33
N LYS A 522 -48.54 -46.71 8.15
CA LYS A 522 -49.32 -47.96 8.11
C LYS A 522 -50.83 -47.74 8.32
N ARG A 523 -51.22 -46.80 9.19
CA ARG A 523 -52.63 -46.41 9.39
C ARG A 523 -53.17 -45.69 8.16
N LEU A 524 -52.43 -44.72 7.65
CA LEU A 524 -52.81 -43.91 6.50
C LEU A 524 -53.00 -44.75 5.22
N ASP A 525 -52.18 -45.78 5.01
CA ASP A 525 -52.36 -46.70 3.87
C ASP A 525 -53.63 -47.54 3.95
N ARG A 526 -54.12 -47.87 5.16
CA ARG A 526 -55.44 -48.50 5.33
C ARG A 526 -56.58 -47.51 5.02
N ILE A 527 -56.41 -46.23 5.35
CA ILE A 527 -57.38 -45.17 5.04
C ILE A 527 -57.47 -44.95 3.53
N LYS A 528 -56.33 -44.83 2.82
CA LYS A 528 -56.27 -44.73 1.36
C LYS A 528 -56.95 -45.92 0.68
N ASP A 529 -56.69 -47.14 1.14
CA ASP A 529 -57.28 -48.36 0.61
C ASP A 529 -58.82 -48.39 0.79
N LYS A 530 -59.32 -47.95 1.95
CA LYS A 530 -60.76 -47.74 2.20
C LYS A 530 -61.38 -46.67 1.29
N LEU A 531 -60.70 -45.52 1.13
CA LEU A 531 -61.15 -44.42 0.27
C LEU A 531 -61.22 -44.86 -1.20
N ASN A 532 -60.18 -45.53 -1.70
CA ASN A 532 -60.13 -46.02 -3.08
C ASN A 532 -61.30 -46.99 -3.36
N ARG A 533 -61.59 -47.93 -2.43
CA ARG A 533 -62.75 -48.82 -2.53
C ARG A 533 -64.07 -48.04 -2.62
N GLN A 534 -64.28 -47.07 -1.73
CA GLN A 534 -65.50 -46.24 -1.75
C GLN A 534 -65.66 -45.50 -3.09
N GLN A 535 -64.62 -44.80 -3.55
CA GLN A 535 -64.65 -44.10 -4.83
C GLN A 535 -64.88 -45.03 -6.04
N ALA A 536 -64.34 -46.24 -5.99
CA ALA A 536 -64.60 -47.24 -7.02
C ALA A 536 -66.08 -47.62 -7.02
N ARG A 537 -66.67 -47.98 -5.87
CA ARG A 537 -68.11 -48.28 -5.74
C ARG A 537 -68.98 -47.14 -6.30
N ASP A 538 -68.70 -45.90 -5.92
CA ASP A 538 -69.49 -44.72 -6.30
C ASP A 538 -69.39 -44.45 -7.81
N LYS A 539 -68.20 -44.62 -8.41
CA LYS A 539 -68.00 -44.50 -9.86
C LYS A 539 -68.64 -45.65 -10.64
N VAL A 540 -68.59 -46.90 -10.14
CA VAL A 540 -69.33 -48.03 -10.73
C VAL A 540 -70.84 -47.72 -10.72
N LYS A 541 -71.41 -47.31 -9.58
CA LYS A 541 -72.83 -46.95 -9.44
C LYS A 541 -73.24 -45.81 -10.37
N THR A 542 -72.37 -44.81 -10.54
CA THR A 542 -72.59 -43.69 -11.47
C THR A 542 -72.55 -44.15 -12.93
N ALA A 543 -71.64 -45.06 -13.29
CA ALA A 543 -71.55 -45.63 -14.63
C ALA A 543 -72.74 -46.55 -14.95
N GLU A 544 -73.22 -47.35 -13.99
CA GLU A 544 -74.43 -48.17 -14.12
C GLU A 544 -75.68 -47.31 -14.35
N LYS A 545 -75.82 -46.18 -13.63
CA LYS A 545 -76.94 -45.25 -13.77
C LYS A 545 -76.91 -44.45 -15.08
N THR A 546 -75.76 -43.87 -15.43
CA THR A 546 -75.64 -42.96 -16.58
C THR A 546 -75.37 -43.66 -17.91
N LYS A 547 -74.76 -44.85 -17.89
CA LYS A 547 -74.39 -45.65 -19.07
C LYS A 547 -73.58 -44.90 -20.15
N THR A 548 -72.86 -43.84 -19.79
CA THR A 548 -71.99 -43.12 -20.74
C THR A 548 -70.60 -43.76 -20.86
N LYS A 549 -69.96 -43.63 -22.03
CA LYS A 549 -68.56 -44.06 -22.25
C LYS A 549 -67.61 -43.43 -21.22
N LYS A 550 -67.76 -42.12 -20.95
CA LYS A 550 -66.98 -41.35 -19.96
C LYS A 550 -67.11 -41.92 -18.54
N ALA A 551 -68.32 -42.23 -18.08
CA ALA A 551 -68.53 -42.80 -16.76
C ALA A 551 -68.00 -44.23 -16.65
N LYS A 552 -68.20 -45.07 -17.68
CA LYS A 552 -67.64 -46.44 -17.74
C LYS A 552 -66.12 -46.44 -17.66
N SER A 553 -65.44 -45.57 -18.42
CA SER A 553 -63.98 -45.41 -18.33
C SER A 553 -63.52 -44.92 -16.94
N ALA A 554 -64.19 -43.92 -16.37
CA ALA A 554 -63.86 -43.45 -15.02
C ALA A 554 -64.03 -44.53 -13.93
N ALA A 555 -65.01 -45.42 -14.08
CA ALA A 555 -65.19 -46.59 -13.23
C ALA A 555 -64.09 -47.65 -13.44
N GLN A 556 -63.72 -47.96 -14.69
CA GLN A 556 -62.60 -48.86 -15.01
C GLN A 556 -61.29 -48.37 -14.36
N THR A 557 -60.97 -47.09 -14.51
CA THR A 557 -59.77 -46.47 -13.92
C THR A 557 -59.79 -46.46 -12.38
N ALA A 558 -60.96 -46.32 -11.75
CA ALA A 558 -61.06 -46.36 -10.29
C ALA A 558 -60.90 -47.78 -9.75
N VAL A 559 -61.52 -48.77 -10.41
CA VAL A 559 -61.45 -50.19 -10.00
C VAL A 559 -60.06 -50.78 -10.26
N SER A 560 -59.36 -50.39 -11.32
CA SER A 560 -58.00 -50.90 -11.60
C SER A 560 -57.00 -50.55 -10.49
N ARG A 561 -57.15 -49.37 -9.87
CA ARG A 561 -56.34 -48.84 -8.75
C ARG A 561 -56.55 -49.56 -7.40
N LEU A 562 -57.55 -50.43 -7.27
CA LEU A 562 -57.78 -51.20 -6.04
C LEU A 562 -56.70 -52.28 -5.84
N LYS A 563 -56.40 -52.60 -4.58
CA LYS A 563 -55.60 -53.79 -4.25
C LYS A 563 -56.38 -55.08 -4.62
N PRO A 564 -55.70 -56.19 -4.97
CA PRO A 564 -56.34 -57.48 -5.17
C PRO A 564 -57.25 -57.84 -3.99
N SER A 565 -58.52 -58.12 -4.29
CA SER A 565 -59.57 -58.40 -3.31
C SER A 565 -60.82 -58.91 -4.03
N ALA A 566 -61.65 -59.71 -3.33
CA ALA A 566 -62.94 -60.16 -3.87
C ALA A 566 -63.83 -58.98 -4.33
N GLU A 567 -63.78 -57.86 -3.61
CA GLU A 567 -64.48 -56.63 -4.00
C GLU A 567 -63.99 -56.04 -5.32
N LYS A 568 -62.67 -56.01 -5.56
CA LYS A 568 -62.11 -55.58 -6.87
C LYS A 568 -62.67 -56.45 -7.99
N THR A 569 -62.64 -57.77 -7.83
CA THR A 569 -63.16 -58.73 -8.82
C THR A 569 -64.66 -58.51 -9.08
N SER A 570 -65.45 -58.30 -8.02
CA SER A 570 -66.88 -58.00 -8.12
C SER A 570 -67.17 -56.69 -8.87
N LEU A 571 -66.48 -55.60 -8.52
CA LEU A 571 -66.61 -54.32 -9.22
C LEU A 571 -66.12 -54.39 -10.68
N GLN A 572 -65.09 -55.17 -10.98
CA GLN A 572 -64.66 -55.43 -12.36
C GLN A 572 -65.74 -56.14 -13.18
N LYS A 573 -66.40 -57.17 -12.62
CA LYS A 573 -67.50 -57.88 -13.28
C LYS A 573 -68.67 -56.93 -13.57
N ARG A 574 -69.06 -56.12 -12.59
CA ARG A 574 -70.12 -55.08 -12.74
C ARG A 574 -69.79 -54.09 -13.85
N VAL A 575 -68.58 -53.52 -13.87
CA VAL A 575 -68.17 -52.55 -14.89
C VAL A 575 -68.11 -53.15 -16.30
N ARG A 576 -67.73 -54.43 -16.44
CA ARG A 576 -67.80 -55.15 -17.74
C ARG A 576 -69.24 -55.24 -18.26
N ALA A 577 -70.21 -55.54 -17.40
CA ALA A 577 -71.61 -55.72 -17.75
C ALA A 577 -72.35 -54.45 -18.21
N ILE A 578 -71.80 -53.25 -17.96
CA ILE A 578 -72.42 -51.98 -18.38
C ILE A 578 -72.42 -51.87 -19.92
N ARG A 579 -73.58 -52.05 -20.55
CA ARG A 579 -73.81 -51.65 -21.95
C ARG A 579 -73.96 -50.13 -22.00
N VAL A 580 -73.12 -49.48 -22.81
CA VAL A 580 -73.11 -48.03 -23.01
C VAL A 580 -74.30 -47.66 -23.90
N LYS A 581 -74.98 -46.55 -23.60
CA LYS A 581 -75.99 -45.93 -24.47
C LYS A 581 -75.31 -45.06 -25.52
#